data_AF-A0A530BQE6-F1
#
_entry.id   AF-A0A530BQE6-F1
#
_cell.length_a   1.000
_cell.length_b   1.000
_cell.length_c   1.000
_cell.angle_alpha   90.00
_cell.angle_beta   90.00
_cell.angle_gamma   90.00
#
_symmetry.space_group_name_H-M   'P 1'
#
loop_
_entity.id
_entity.type
_entity.pdbx_description
1 polymer ?
#
loop_
_entity_poly.entity_id
_entity_poly.type
_entity_poly.pdbx_seq_one_letter_code
_entity_poly.pdbx_strand_id
1 'polypeptide(L)'
;SDFIAAARRAAQAAAAEADALKRQSTMGGPVKALRIGDLLKARRKPILMAAAAIMLALAGLQLGKAFFSDPAPVASNDAAPVIAAQPVETASLNAPAEPKTIAEPKAASAAQETPTRAVRQAEPVRDAAPAQTAAVPPTDADMVKQAAGATYNIPADAGPQALRDAAAGGDAKALFEVGSRYAESRGVKEDMKAAAKWYEKAAELGLAPAEYRIGNFYEKGIGVARDIKKAKTYYQLAAEQGNASAMHNLAVLFAMAADGVTDNESAAHWFQAAADRGVKDSQFNLGILAAKGVGMKQNLEESYKWFALVAKTGDKDAASKRDEIANALRPEQLERARAAAELWKAKPIDQAANSVDIPESWQEGTPQTTASIDMKKAVKNIQLILNKNGYEAGGADGVMGDKTKTAIMAFQTDNKMKPTGEVDEQLVKALLARK
;
A
#
# COMPACT_ATOMS: atom_id res chain seq x y z
N SER A 1 -8.46 4.10 -9.04
CA SER A 1 -9.93 4.07 -9.16
C SER A 1 -10.58 3.29 -8.02
N ASP A 2 -10.22 2.02 -7.82
CA ASP A 2 -11.13 1.05 -7.20
C ASP A 2 -11.30 1.21 -5.67
N PHE A 3 -10.29 1.74 -4.98
CA PHE A 3 -10.32 1.94 -3.52
C PHE A 3 -11.28 3.06 -3.09
N ILE A 4 -11.35 4.16 -3.86
CA ILE A 4 -12.30 5.26 -3.63
C ILE A 4 -13.74 4.72 -3.64
N ALA A 5 -14.05 3.88 -4.64
CA ALA A 5 -15.35 3.22 -4.74
C ALA A 5 -15.58 2.18 -3.62
N ALA A 6 -14.53 1.56 -3.06
CA ALA A 6 -14.67 0.67 -1.91
C ALA A 6 -14.97 1.44 -0.62
N ALA A 7 -14.23 2.52 -0.32
CA ALA A 7 -14.44 3.34 0.87
C ALA A 7 -15.81 4.03 0.87
N ARG A 8 -16.25 4.58 -0.27
CA ARG A 8 -17.61 5.15 -0.43
C ARG A 8 -18.70 4.10 -0.22
N ARG A 9 -18.51 2.87 -0.74
CA ARG A 9 -19.43 1.74 -0.51
C ARG A 9 -19.45 1.30 0.95
N ALA A 10 -18.32 1.32 1.67
CA ALA A 10 -18.27 0.99 3.09
C ALA A 10 -19.10 1.99 3.92
N ALA A 11 -18.94 3.30 3.69
CA ALA A 11 -19.75 4.32 4.37
C ALA A 11 -21.26 4.20 4.03
N GLN A 12 -21.60 3.86 2.78
CA GLN A 12 -22.99 3.58 2.39
C GLN A 12 -23.55 2.29 3.03
N ALA A 13 -22.75 1.23 3.16
CA ALA A 13 -23.16 -0.03 3.78
C ALA A 13 -23.40 0.14 5.28
N ALA A 14 -22.49 0.82 6.01
CA ALA A 14 -22.67 1.16 7.42
C ALA A 14 -23.93 2.01 7.64
N ALA A 15 -24.19 2.98 6.76
CA ALA A 15 -25.43 3.76 6.77
C ALA A 15 -26.69 2.92 6.53
N ALA A 16 -26.66 1.96 5.59
CA ALA A 16 -27.79 1.08 5.31
C ALA A 16 -28.07 0.11 6.47
N GLU A 17 -27.04 -0.40 7.14
CA GLU A 17 -27.18 -1.22 8.35
C GLU A 17 -27.78 -0.43 9.51
N ALA A 18 -27.30 0.80 9.75
CA ALA A 18 -27.86 1.69 10.77
C ALA A 18 -29.34 2.03 10.52
N ASP A 19 -29.72 2.33 9.27
CA ASP A 19 -31.12 2.53 8.88
C ASP A 19 -31.98 1.28 9.13
N ALA A 20 -31.45 0.08 8.86
CA ALA A 20 -32.15 -1.18 9.12
C ALA A 20 -32.34 -1.45 10.62
N LEU A 21 -31.31 -1.22 11.44
CA LEU A 21 -31.37 -1.35 12.90
C LEU A 21 -32.37 -0.36 13.50
N LYS A 22 -32.38 0.90 13.04
CA LYS A 22 -33.34 1.93 13.47
C LYS A 22 -34.78 1.57 13.12
N ARG A 23 -35.03 1.03 11.92
CA ARG A 23 -36.36 0.50 11.54
C ARG A 23 -36.78 -0.68 12.42
N GLN A 24 -35.85 -1.57 12.76
CA GLN A 24 -36.13 -2.70 13.65
C GLN A 24 -36.48 -2.25 15.08
N SER A 25 -35.81 -1.23 15.63
CA SER A 25 -36.14 -0.70 16.96
C SER A 25 -37.49 0.02 16.99
N THR A 26 -37.91 0.66 15.90
CA THR A 26 -39.25 1.28 15.78
C THR A 26 -40.40 0.27 15.57
N MET A 27 -40.11 -0.99 15.23
CA MET A 27 -41.11 -2.05 15.01
C MET A 27 -41.49 -2.82 16.30
N GLY A 28 -41.36 -2.18 17.46
CA GLY A 28 -41.69 -2.72 18.79
C GLY A 28 -43.19 -2.77 19.12
N GLY A 29 -44.01 -3.37 18.25
CA GLY A 29 -45.39 -3.78 18.58
C GLY A 29 -45.42 -5.07 19.42
N PRO A 30 -46.53 -5.38 20.13
CA PRO A 30 -46.58 -6.50 21.07
C PRO A 30 -46.33 -7.85 20.37
N VAL A 31 -45.17 -8.45 20.67
CA VAL A 31 -44.69 -9.65 19.99
C VAL A 31 -45.43 -10.88 20.50
N LYS A 32 -46.33 -11.45 19.66
CA LYS A 32 -46.73 -12.85 19.84
C LYS A 32 -45.48 -13.73 19.70
N ALA A 33 -45.19 -14.51 20.72
CA ALA A 33 -43.91 -15.22 20.88
C ALA A 33 -43.56 -16.12 19.68
N LEU A 34 -42.60 -15.68 18.86
CA LEU A 34 -41.85 -16.56 17.96
C LEU A 34 -40.60 -17.07 18.66
N ARG A 35 -40.28 -18.35 18.42
CA ARG A 35 -39.24 -19.07 19.16
C ARG A 35 -37.83 -18.63 18.71
N ILE A 36 -36.96 -18.42 19.71
CA ILE A 36 -35.59 -17.91 19.55
C ILE A 36 -34.73 -18.78 18.60
N GLY A 37 -35.05 -20.07 18.42
CA GLY A 37 -34.34 -20.99 17.54
C GLY A 37 -34.39 -20.64 16.04
N ASP A 38 -35.47 -20.01 15.55
CA ASP A 38 -35.62 -19.72 14.11
C ASP A 38 -34.85 -18.46 13.69
N LEU A 39 -34.64 -17.53 14.62
CA LEU A 39 -33.95 -16.25 14.37
C LEU A 39 -32.45 -16.44 14.01
N LEU A 40 -31.83 -17.52 14.53
CA LEU A 40 -30.41 -17.84 14.32
C LEU A 40 -30.12 -18.51 12.96
N LYS A 41 -31.11 -19.12 12.31
CA LYS A 41 -30.98 -19.64 10.93
C LYS A 41 -31.19 -18.55 9.88
N ALA A 42 -32.06 -17.58 10.13
CA ALA A 42 -32.36 -16.50 9.19
C ALA A 42 -31.18 -15.52 8.98
N ARG A 43 -30.41 -15.20 10.03
CA ARG A 43 -29.33 -14.20 9.96
C ARG A 43 -28.03 -14.68 9.29
N ARG A 44 -27.77 -15.99 9.21
CA ARG A 44 -26.50 -16.50 8.66
C ARG A 44 -26.37 -16.33 7.15
N LYS A 45 -27.46 -16.51 6.39
CA LYS A 45 -27.40 -16.46 4.92
C LYS A 45 -27.20 -15.03 4.35
N PRO A 46 -27.89 -13.96 4.80
CA PRO A 46 -27.71 -12.62 4.23
C PRO A 46 -26.33 -12.02 4.54
N ILE A 47 -25.82 -12.20 5.77
CA ILE A 47 -24.54 -11.62 6.19
C ILE A 47 -23.37 -12.30 5.48
N LEU A 48 -23.38 -13.64 5.38
CA LEU A 48 -22.41 -14.36 4.55
C LEU A 48 -22.53 -14.00 3.07
N MET A 49 -23.73 -13.75 2.53
CA MET A 49 -23.88 -13.35 1.12
C MET A 49 -23.42 -11.92 0.84
N ALA A 50 -23.56 -10.98 1.79
CA ALA A 50 -23.01 -9.62 1.64
C ALA A 50 -21.48 -9.60 1.74
N ALA A 51 -20.91 -10.28 2.74
CA ALA A 51 -19.46 -10.44 2.87
C ALA A 51 -18.87 -11.24 1.69
N ALA A 52 -19.55 -12.31 1.26
CA ALA A 52 -19.14 -13.09 0.09
C ALA A 52 -19.30 -12.29 -1.20
N ALA A 53 -20.33 -11.48 -1.41
CA ALA A 53 -20.45 -10.66 -2.61
C ALA A 53 -19.34 -9.59 -2.72
N ILE A 54 -18.91 -9.01 -1.60
CA ILE A 54 -17.75 -8.10 -1.57
C ILE A 54 -16.45 -8.88 -1.85
N MET A 55 -16.27 -10.06 -1.25
CA MET A 55 -15.12 -10.93 -1.54
C MET A 55 -15.12 -11.50 -2.98
N LEU A 56 -16.29 -11.77 -3.57
CA LEU A 56 -16.43 -12.27 -4.94
C LEU A 56 -16.19 -11.15 -5.96
N ALA A 57 -16.61 -9.92 -5.66
CA ALA A 57 -16.26 -8.74 -6.46
C ALA A 57 -14.76 -8.42 -6.43
N LEU A 58 -14.07 -8.76 -5.33
CA LEU A 58 -12.60 -8.67 -5.22
C LEU A 58 -11.89 -9.85 -5.93
N ALA A 59 -12.46 -11.05 -5.90
CA ALA A 59 -11.91 -12.24 -6.58
C ALA A 59 -12.11 -12.20 -8.11
N GLY A 60 -13.25 -11.69 -8.58
CA GLY A 60 -13.59 -11.61 -10.01
C GLY A 60 -12.63 -10.75 -10.84
N LEU A 61 -11.88 -9.85 -10.20
CA LEU A 61 -10.89 -9.00 -10.88
C LEU A 61 -9.65 -9.78 -11.36
N GLN A 62 -9.38 -10.97 -10.83
CA GLN A 62 -8.20 -11.78 -11.18
C GLN A 62 -8.38 -12.62 -12.46
N LEU A 63 -9.59 -12.73 -13.01
CA LEU A 63 -9.85 -13.43 -14.28
C LEU A 63 -9.89 -12.48 -15.50
N GLY A 64 -10.07 -11.17 -15.29
CA GLY A 64 -10.18 -10.19 -16.37
C GLY A 64 -8.85 -9.75 -17.02
N LYS A 65 -7.70 -10.10 -16.43
CA LYS A 65 -6.37 -9.66 -16.91
C LYS A 65 -5.56 -10.72 -17.67
N ALA A 66 -6.12 -11.92 -17.86
CA ALA A 66 -5.45 -13.03 -18.55
C ALA A 66 -5.76 -13.11 -20.06
N PHE A 67 -6.53 -12.16 -20.62
CA PHE A 67 -7.06 -12.27 -22.00
C PHE A 67 -6.91 -11.02 -22.90
N PHE A 68 -6.27 -9.94 -22.44
CA PHE A 68 -6.03 -8.75 -23.27
C PHE A 68 -4.61 -8.18 -23.10
N SER A 69 -3.70 -8.73 -23.89
CA SER A 69 -2.37 -8.23 -24.28
C SER A 69 -2.13 -8.89 -25.66
N ASP A 70 -1.92 -8.22 -26.79
CA ASP A 70 -1.08 -7.05 -27.07
C ASP A 70 -1.80 -5.94 -27.87
N PRO A 71 -1.14 -4.79 -28.12
CA PRO A 71 -0.50 -4.63 -29.44
C PRO A 71 0.95 -4.13 -29.38
N ALA A 72 1.84 -4.82 -30.09
CA ALA A 72 3.19 -4.35 -30.43
C ALA A 72 3.15 -3.31 -31.58
N PRO A 73 4.16 -2.44 -31.72
CA PRO A 73 4.08 -1.25 -32.59
C PRO A 73 4.36 -1.52 -34.07
N VAL A 74 3.88 -0.61 -34.91
CA VAL A 74 4.07 -0.60 -36.37
C VAL A 74 5.44 -0.08 -36.80
N ALA A 75 6.02 -0.73 -37.82
CA ALA A 75 7.04 -0.18 -38.70
C ALA A 75 6.87 -0.81 -40.10
N SER A 76 7.04 0.00 -41.15
CA SER A 76 6.64 -0.34 -42.52
C SER A 76 7.83 -0.63 -43.43
N ASN A 77 7.73 -1.63 -44.34
CA ASN A 77 7.61 -1.41 -45.80
C ASN A 77 7.87 -2.66 -46.66
N ASP A 78 7.15 -2.69 -47.79
CA ASP A 78 7.52 -3.20 -49.13
C ASP A 78 8.18 -4.60 -49.30
N ALA A 79 7.37 -5.58 -49.72
CA ALA A 79 7.41 -6.11 -51.09
C ALA A 79 6.26 -7.10 -51.36
N ALA A 80 5.63 -6.99 -52.52
CA ALA A 80 4.74 -8.00 -53.11
C ALA A 80 5.50 -8.71 -54.27
N PRO A 81 4.96 -9.72 -55.01
CA PRO A 81 3.57 -10.23 -54.99
C PRO A 81 3.42 -11.78 -55.21
N VAL A 82 2.16 -12.17 -55.48
CA VAL A 82 1.61 -13.25 -56.36
C VAL A 82 1.28 -14.71 -55.91
N ILE A 83 0.01 -15.06 -56.22
CA ILE A 83 -0.61 -16.36 -56.66
C ILE A 83 -1.38 -17.26 -55.64
N ALA A 84 -2.71 -17.32 -55.91
CA ALA A 84 -3.72 -18.39 -55.80
C ALA A 84 -4.12 -19.08 -54.46
N ALA A 85 -5.38 -18.84 -54.04
CA ALA A 85 -6.57 -19.70 -54.28
C ALA A 85 -6.35 -21.25 -54.32
N GLN A 86 -7.22 -22.13 -53.79
CA GLN A 86 -8.62 -22.02 -53.33
C GLN A 86 -9.03 -23.23 -52.38
N PRO A 87 -10.32 -23.67 -52.14
CA PRO A 87 -10.86 -23.78 -50.76
C PRO A 87 -11.50 -25.15 -50.34
N VAL A 88 -12.24 -25.14 -49.19
CA VAL A 88 -13.17 -26.16 -48.62
C VAL A 88 -12.55 -27.55 -48.26
N GLU A 89 -13.12 -28.43 -47.41
CA GLU A 89 -14.53 -28.71 -47.08
C GLU A 89 -14.76 -29.27 -45.63
N THR A 90 -16.01 -29.52 -45.28
CA THR A 90 -16.54 -29.98 -43.96
C THR A 90 -16.47 -31.51 -43.74
N ALA A 91 -16.56 -31.98 -42.48
CA ALA A 91 -17.66 -32.85 -41.98
C ALA A 91 -17.33 -33.71 -40.73
N SER A 92 -18.41 -34.21 -40.13
CA SER A 92 -18.57 -34.93 -38.85
C SER A 92 -17.82 -36.24 -38.60
N LEU A 93 -17.63 -36.49 -37.30
CA LEU A 93 -17.60 -37.76 -36.53
C LEU A 93 -17.99 -39.08 -37.24
N ASN A 94 -17.23 -40.14 -36.95
CA ASN A 94 -17.78 -41.46 -36.62
C ASN A 94 -16.82 -42.30 -35.73
N ALA A 95 -17.38 -43.16 -34.88
CA ALA A 95 -16.68 -44.17 -34.05
C ALA A 95 -16.73 -45.57 -34.77
N PRO A 96 -16.48 -46.79 -34.21
CA PRO A 96 -16.80 -47.25 -32.83
C PRO A 96 -15.90 -48.35 -32.16
N ALA A 97 -16.33 -48.76 -30.95
CA ALA A 97 -16.26 -50.10 -30.32
C ALA A 97 -14.90 -50.75 -29.95
N GLU A 98 -14.55 -51.01 -28.67
CA GLU A 98 -15.08 -51.99 -27.65
C GLU A 98 -14.27 -53.32 -27.61
N PRO A 99 -14.17 -54.10 -26.48
CA PRO A 99 -15.32 -54.53 -25.65
C PRO A 99 -15.16 -54.73 -24.10
N LYS A 100 -16.30 -54.55 -23.40
CA LYS A 100 -16.97 -55.46 -22.40
C LYS A 100 -16.43 -55.68 -20.96
N THR A 101 -17.10 -55.18 -19.89
CA THR A 101 -18.28 -55.69 -19.09
C THR A 101 -17.98 -56.85 -18.11
N ILE A 102 -18.64 -57.13 -16.97
CA ILE A 102 -19.93 -56.80 -16.28
C ILE A 102 -19.67 -57.02 -14.74
N ALA A 103 -20.27 -56.36 -13.72
CA ALA A 103 -21.64 -56.53 -13.21
C ALA A 103 -22.03 -55.51 -12.09
N GLU A 104 -23.33 -55.47 -11.77
CA GLU A 104 -24.08 -54.60 -10.83
C GLU A 104 -24.97 -55.53 -9.92
N PRO A 105 -26.03 -55.14 -9.14
CA PRO A 105 -26.48 -53.85 -8.56
C PRO A 105 -27.13 -53.91 -7.13
N LYS A 106 -27.63 -52.75 -6.67
CA LYS A 106 -28.90 -52.49 -5.92
C LYS A 106 -28.99 -52.57 -4.37
N ALA A 107 -30.10 -52.01 -3.83
CA ALA A 107 -30.23 -51.42 -2.50
C ALA A 107 -31.56 -51.71 -1.74
N ALA A 108 -31.53 -51.71 -0.39
CA ALA A 108 -32.64 -51.61 0.60
C ALA A 108 -32.07 -51.61 2.07
N SER A 109 -32.78 -51.30 3.16
CA SER A 109 -33.80 -50.26 3.48
C SER A 109 -34.07 -50.16 5.01
N ALA A 110 -34.64 -49.03 5.47
CA ALA A 110 -35.44 -48.79 6.70
C ALA A 110 -34.97 -49.10 8.17
N ALA A 111 -35.05 -48.04 9.00
CA ALA A 111 -35.73 -47.93 10.32
C ALA A 111 -35.12 -48.42 11.68
N GLN A 112 -35.20 -47.48 12.65
CA GLN A 112 -35.46 -47.60 14.12
C GLN A 112 -34.52 -48.40 15.06
N GLU A 113 -33.97 -47.73 16.10
CA GLU A 113 -34.43 -47.80 17.51
C GLU A 113 -33.55 -46.95 18.48
N THR A 114 -34.06 -46.62 19.66
CA THR A 114 -33.35 -46.06 20.85
C THR A 114 -33.69 -46.98 22.05
N PRO A 115 -32.85 -47.15 23.11
CA PRO A 115 -32.82 -46.19 24.23
C PRO A 115 -31.58 -46.18 25.20
N THR A 116 -31.70 -45.34 26.26
CA THR A 116 -31.21 -45.51 27.67
C THR A 116 -29.74 -45.32 28.13
N ARG A 117 -29.46 -44.12 28.66
CA ARG A 117 -29.08 -43.77 30.07
C ARG A 117 -28.70 -44.89 31.09
N ALA A 118 -27.50 -44.76 31.70
CA ALA A 118 -27.21 -44.91 33.16
C ALA A 118 -25.74 -44.53 33.51
N VAL A 119 -25.44 -43.39 34.13
CA VAL A 119 -25.15 -43.18 35.59
C VAL A 119 -23.92 -43.91 36.17
N ARG A 120 -22.89 -43.15 36.57
CA ARG A 120 -22.20 -43.32 37.88
C ARG A 120 -21.41 -42.08 38.34
N GLN A 121 -21.55 -41.77 39.64
CA GLN A 121 -20.79 -40.85 40.50
C GLN A 121 -19.47 -41.54 40.97
N ALA A 122 -18.45 -40.93 41.62
CA ALA A 122 -18.06 -39.55 41.92
C ALA A 122 -16.54 -39.51 42.29
N GLU A 123 -16.01 -38.29 42.45
CA GLU A 123 -14.73 -37.79 42.99
C GLU A 123 -13.90 -38.66 44.01
N PRO A 124 -12.55 -38.45 44.14
CA PRO A 124 -12.02 -37.19 44.72
C PRO A 124 -10.74 -36.57 44.11
N VAL A 125 -10.55 -35.30 44.48
CA VAL A 125 -9.45 -34.36 44.20
C VAL A 125 -8.07 -34.84 44.67
N ARG A 126 -7.01 -34.62 43.86
CA ARG A 126 -5.64 -34.29 44.33
C ARG A 126 -4.86 -33.37 43.37
N ASP A 127 -4.44 -32.23 43.94
CA ASP A 127 -3.20 -31.46 43.74
C ASP A 127 -2.72 -30.98 42.36
N ALA A 128 -2.15 -29.76 42.39
CA ALA A 128 -1.82 -28.95 41.23
C ALA A 128 -0.32 -28.94 40.88
N ALA A 129 -0.02 -28.82 39.59
CA ALA A 129 1.23 -28.29 39.03
C ALA A 129 0.91 -27.62 37.68
N PRO A 130 1.68 -26.60 37.24
CA PRO A 130 1.10 -25.49 36.49
C PRO A 130 0.88 -25.75 35.00
N ALA A 131 -0.17 -25.11 34.47
CA ALA A 131 -0.40 -24.99 33.04
C ALA A 131 0.74 -24.21 32.37
N GLN A 132 1.11 -24.63 31.16
CA GLN A 132 2.06 -23.93 30.31
C GLN A 132 1.52 -22.53 30.02
N THR A 133 2.27 -21.50 30.42
CA THR A 133 1.97 -20.11 30.06
C THR A 133 2.11 -19.94 28.56
N ALA A 134 0.99 -19.85 27.85
CA ALA A 134 0.99 -19.34 26.47
C ALA A 134 1.62 -17.95 26.49
N ALA A 135 2.63 -17.73 25.64
CA ALA A 135 3.36 -16.47 25.60
C ALA A 135 2.41 -15.32 25.27
N VAL A 136 2.38 -14.31 26.14
CA VAL A 136 1.72 -13.04 25.87
C VAL A 136 2.47 -12.38 24.70
N PRO A 137 1.80 -11.87 23.66
CA PRO A 137 2.48 -11.13 22.60
C PRO A 137 3.15 -9.87 23.21
N PRO A 138 4.32 -9.44 22.68
CA PRO A 138 5.00 -8.25 23.17
C PRO A 138 4.07 -7.03 23.09
N THR A 139 4.18 -6.14 24.08
CA THR A 139 3.41 -4.91 24.13
C THR A 139 4.01 -3.84 23.23
N ASP A 140 3.27 -2.76 22.96
CA ASP A 140 3.71 -1.69 22.05
C ASP A 140 5.08 -1.09 22.43
N ALA A 141 5.42 -1.11 23.72
CA ALA A 141 6.72 -0.67 24.23
C ALA A 141 7.88 -1.66 23.95
N ASP A 142 7.60 -2.94 23.76
CA ASP A 142 8.62 -3.98 23.53
C ASP A 142 9.06 -4.02 22.05
N MET A 143 8.13 -3.76 21.12
CA MET A 143 8.45 -3.70 19.68
C MET A 143 9.40 -2.53 19.37
N VAL A 144 9.14 -1.35 19.94
CA VAL A 144 9.94 -0.13 19.71
C VAL A 144 11.36 -0.23 20.30
N LYS A 145 11.57 -1.05 21.34
CA LYS A 145 12.84 -1.10 22.09
C LYS A 145 13.89 -2.06 21.54
N GLN A 146 13.53 -2.98 20.65
CA GLN A 146 14.42 -4.10 20.27
C GLN A 146 15.24 -3.84 18.98
N ALA A 147 14.97 -2.75 18.25
CA ALA A 147 15.60 -2.46 16.96
C ALA A 147 16.88 -1.59 17.01
N ALA A 148 17.15 -0.92 18.14
CA ALA A 148 18.30 -0.02 18.30
C ALA A 148 19.64 -0.78 18.39
N GLY A 149 20.22 -1.11 17.23
CA GLY A 149 21.53 -1.78 17.12
C GLY A 149 21.60 -2.92 16.10
N ALA A 150 20.51 -3.21 15.38
CA ALA A 150 20.53 -4.23 14.33
C ALA A 150 21.30 -3.75 13.09
N THR A 151 22.30 -4.52 12.65
CA THR A 151 22.93 -4.33 11.33
C THR A 151 22.16 -5.08 10.26
N TYR A 152 21.87 -4.41 9.14
CA TYR A 152 21.07 -4.99 8.06
C TYR A 152 21.97 -5.38 6.88
N ASN A 153 21.89 -6.63 6.42
CA ASN A 153 22.56 -7.04 5.18
C ASN A 153 21.76 -6.56 3.98
N ILE A 154 22.20 -5.45 3.37
CA ILE A 154 21.55 -4.81 2.22
C ILE A 154 22.15 -5.37 0.91
N PRO A 155 21.32 -5.92 0.01
CA PRO A 155 21.78 -6.39 -1.30
C PRO A 155 22.50 -5.31 -2.11
N ALA A 156 23.56 -5.68 -2.84
CA ALA A 156 24.41 -4.73 -3.55
C ALA A 156 23.70 -4.01 -4.72
N ASP A 157 22.66 -4.63 -5.27
CA ASP A 157 21.78 -4.10 -6.31
C ASP A 157 20.75 -3.10 -5.78
N ALA A 158 20.48 -3.07 -4.46
CA ALA A 158 19.44 -2.24 -3.82
C ALA A 158 19.67 -0.72 -3.87
N GLY A 159 20.63 -0.24 -4.67
CA GLY A 159 20.86 1.17 -4.98
C GLY A 159 22.29 1.66 -4.71
N PRO A 160 22.50 2.99 -4.74
CA PRO A 160 23.79 3.63 -4.48
C PRO A 160 24.41 3.24 -3.14
N GLN A 161 25.74 3.25 -3.06
CA GLN A 161 26.49 2.87 -1.85
C GLN A 161 26.02 3.66 -0.60
N ALA A 162 25.81 4.97 -0.72
CA ALA A 162 25.36 5.82 0.39
C ALA A 162 23.97 5.43 0.95
N LEU A 163 23.06 4.95 0.09
CA LEU A 163 21.76 4.41 0.52
C LEU A 163 21.95 3.09 1.26
N ARG A 164 22.78 2.19 0.71
CA ARG A 164 23.03 0.87 1.30
C ARG A 164 23.76 0.96 2.63
N ASP A 165 24.69 1.89 2.79
CA ASP A 165 25.40 2.11 4.06
C ASP A 165 24.45 2.67 5.14
N ALA A 166 23.58 3.63 4.79
CA ALA A 166 22.56 4.16 5.70
C ALA A 166 21.56 3.07 6.12
N ALA A 167 21.06 2.28 5.17
CA ALA A 167 20.14 1.17 5.46
C ALA A 167 20.82 0.06 6.27
N ALA A 168 22.10 -0.25 6.02
CA ALA A 168 22.87 -1.22 6.80
C ALA A 168 23.08 -0.77 8.25
N GLY A 169 23.24 0.54 8.47
CA GLY A 169 23.30 1.19 9.78
C GLY A 169 21.94 1.39 10.48
N GLY A 170 20.83 0.98 9.86
CA GLY A 170 19.50 1.05 10.46
C GLY A 170 18.76 2.38 10.29
N ASP A 171 19.11 3.20 9.30
CA ASP A 171 18.29 4.37 8.95
C ASP A 171 16.94 3.89 8.38
N ALA A 172 15.84 4.25 9.05
CA ALA A 172 14.50 3.83 8.68
C ALA A 172 14.05 4.37 7.30
N LYS A 173 14.48 5.59 6.92
CA LYS A 173 14.19 6.17 5.60
C LYS A 173 14.95 5.43 4.50
N ALA A 174 16.20 5.06 4.77
CA ALA A 174 17.00 4.27 3.84
C ALA A 174 16.42 2.85 3.65
N LEU A 175 15.97 2.20 4.73
CA LEU A 175 15.27 0.91 4.66
C LEU A 175 13.94 1.02 3.87
N PHE A 176 13.18 2.11 4.07
CA PHE A 176 11.97 2.40 3.30
C PHE A 176 12.25 2.64 1.80
N GLU A 177 13.33 3.35 1.47
CA GLU A 177 13.73 3.62 0.09
C GLU A 177 14.24 2.35 -0.62
N VAL A 178 14.97 1.47 0.10
CA VAL A 178 15.29 0.11 -0.39
C VAL A 178 14.01 -0.68 -0.67
N GLY A 179 13.01 -0.63 0.22
CA GLY A 179 11.70 -1.24 -0.01
C GLY A 179 10.96 -0.67 -1.22
N SER A 180 11.03 0.65 -1.40
CA SER A 180 10.44 1.37 -2.54
C SER A 180 11.07 0.95 -3.87
N ARG A 181 12.41 0.81 -3.90
CA ARG A 181 13.15 0.35 -5.08
C ARG A 181 12.73 -1.05 -5.54
N TYR A 182 12.56 -2.00 -4.63
CA TYR A 182 12.04 -3.34 -4.94
C TYR A 182 10.56 -3.34 -5.35
N ALA A 183 9.74 -2.42 -4.85
CA ALA A 183 8.34 -2.29 -5.25
C ALA A 183 8.13 -1.56 -6.59
N GLU A 184 9.09 -0.75 -7.02
CA GLU A 184 8.96 0.16 -8.18
C GLU A 184 9.95 -0.18 -9.32
N SER A 185 10.70 -1.27 -9.19
CA SER A 185 11.77 -1.69 -10.13
C SER A 185 12.86 -0.63 -10.38
N ARG A 186 13.22 0.16 -9.35
CA ARG A 186 14.23 1.23 -9.46
C ARG A 186 15.62 0.70 -9.13
N GLY A 187 16.38 0.35 -10.17
CA GLY A 187 17.74 -0.22 -10.09
C GLY A 187 17.78 -1.73 -9.80
N VAL A 188 16.66 -2.30 -9.34
CA VAL A 188 16.48 -3.72 -9.03
C VAL A 188 15.31 -4.31 -9.82
N LYS A 189 15.29 -5.64 -9.93
CA LYS A 189 14.09 -6.35 -10.40
C LYS A 189 12.96 -6.21 -9.36
N GLU A 190 11.71 -6.08 -9.82
CA GLU A 190 10.54 -6.10 -8.94
C GLU A 190 10.53 -7.34 -8.02
N ASP A 191 10.43 -7.11 -6.71
CA ASP A 191 10.18 -8.14 -5.72
C ASP A 191 9.34 -7.56 -4.57
N MET A 192 8.03 -7.77 -4.66
CA MET A 192 7.08 -7.32 -3.64
C MET A 192 7.32 -7.96 -2.26
N LYS A 193 7.93 -9.15 -2.18
CA LYS A 193 8.26 -9.82 -0.92
C LYS A 193 9.51 -9.20 -0.28
N ALA A 194 10.51 -8.86 -1.09
CA ALA A 194 11.65 -8.06 -0.63
C ALA A 194 11.19 -6.66 -0.17
N ALA A 195 10.34 -5.99 -0.97
CA ALA A 195 9.76 -4.70 -0.61
C ALA A 195 9.03 -4.75 0.74
N ALA A 196 8.15 -5.75 0.93
CA ALA A 196 7.42 -5.94 2.19
C ALA A 196 8.37 -6.08 3.40
N LYS A 197 9.41 -6.91 3.28
CA LYS A 197 10.41 -7.13 4.33
C LYS A 197 11.13 -5.83 4.72
N TRP A 198 11.43 -4.96 3.75
CA TRP A 198 12.14 -3.71 4.00
C TRP A 198 11.21 -2.61 4.55
N TYR A 199 9.96 -2.54 4.08
CA TYR A 199 8.94 -1.68 4.68
C TYR A 199 8.60 -2.10 6.12
N GLU A 200 8.49 -3.40 6.41
CA GLU A 200 8.26 -3.90 7.77
C GLU A 200 9.40 -3.49 8.72
N LYS A 201 10.66 -3.62 8.27
CA LYS A 201 11.84 -3.17 9.02
C LYS A 201 11.91 -1.67 9.27
N ALA A 202 11.48 -0.86 8.29
CA ALA A 202 11.38 0.59 8.48
C ALA A 202 10.22 0.99 9.40
N ALA A 203 9.12 0.21 9.40
CA ALA A 203 7.99 0.38 10.30
C ALA A 203 8.31 -0.04 11.75
N GLU A 204 9.10 -1.11 11.95
CA GLU A 204 9.66 -1.52 13.26
C GLU A 204 10.51 -0.42 13.90
N LEU A 205 11.07 0.50 13.09
CA LEU A 205 11.82 1.68 13.53
C LEU A 205 10.96 2.95 13.67
N GLY A 206 9.63 2.83 13.60
CA GLY A 206 8.68 3.92 13.84
C GLY A 206 8.46 4.90 12.68
N LEU A 207 8.89 4.58 11.45
CA LEU A 207 8.69 5.48 10.32
C LEU A 207 7.23 5.41 9.81
N ALA A 208 6.41 6.41 10.14
CA ALA A 208 4.97 6.43 9.79
C ALA A 208 4.65 6.20 8.29
N PRO A 209 5.42 6.73 7.31
CA PRO A 209 5.28 6.35 5.91
C PRO A 209 5.50 4.85 5.63
N ALA A 210 6.42 4.20 6.33
CA ALA A 210 6.68 2.76 6.22
C ALA A 210 5.57 1.93 6.86
N GLU A 211 5.12 2.31 8.06
CA GLU A 211 3.95 1.74 8.73
C GLU A 211 2.71 1.78 7.81
N TYR A 212 2.43 2.93 7.19
CA TYR A 212 1.36 3.05 6.20
C TYR A 212 1.55 2.11 4.99
N ARG A 213 2.78 2.00 4.43
CA ARG A 213 3.07 1.10 3.30
C ARG A 213 2.87 -0.38 3.68
N ILE A 214 3.45 -0.84 4.78
CA ILE A 214 3.36 -2.25 5.19
C ILE A 214 1.94 -2.61 5.64
N GLY A 215 1.21 -1.67 6.25
CA GLY A 215 -0.22 -1.81 6.51
C GLY A 215 -1.02 -2.09 5.23
N ASN A 216 -0.72 -1.39 4.14
CA ASN A 216 -1.37 -1.61 2.84
C ASN A 216 -0.98 -2.95 2.19
N PHE A 217 0.25 -3.39 2.40
CA PHE A 217 0.71 -4.70 1.93
C PHE A 217 -0.01 -5.84 2.67
N TYR A 218 -0.14 -5.75 4.00
CA TYR A 218 -0.90 -6.71 4.81
C TYR A 218 -2.41 -6.68 4.50
N GLU A 219 -3.00 -5.51 4.25
CA GLU A 219 -4.43 -5.38 3.90
C GLU A 219 -4.80 -6.15 2.62
N LYS A 220 -3.90 -6.07 1.63
CA LYS A 220 -4.10 -6.58 0.27
C LYS A 220 -3.44 -7.95 0.01
N GLY A 221 -2.50 -8.38 0.85
CA GLY A 221 -1.67 -9.57 0.61
C GLY A 221 -0.61 -9.36 -0.48
N ILE A 222 0.00 -8.17 -0.55
CA ILE A 222 1.07 -7.85 -1.51
C ILE A 222 2.40 -8.26 -0.87
N GLY A 223 3.12 -9.23 -1.45
CA GLY A 223 4.42 -9.70 -0.93
C GLY A 223 4.37 -10.49 0.39
N VAL A 224 3.28 -10.35 1.16
CA VAL A 224 3.00 -11.04 2.43
C VAL A 224 1.65 -11.77 2.37
N ALA A 225 1.42 -12.70 3.28
CA ALA A 225 0.08 -13.23 3.51
C ALA A 225 -0.85 -12.09 3.98
N ARG A 226 -2.08 -12.07 3.47
CA ARG A 226 -3.08 -11.05 3.83
C ARG A 226 -3.45 -11.17 5.31
N ASP A 227 -3.23 -10.10 6.07
CA ASP A 227 -3.53 -10.02 7.50
C ASP A 227 -4.15 -8.65 7.84
N ILE A 228 -5.47 -8.64 8.02
CA ILE A 228 -6.23 -7.44 8.33
C ILE A 228 -5.93 -6.90 9.74
N LYS A 229 -5.53 -7.76 10.69
CA LYS A 229 -5.21 -7.31 12.05
C LYS A 229 -3.89 -6.56 12.06
N LYS A 230 -2.85 -7.12 11.43
CA LYS A 230 -1.58 -6.41 11.20
C LYS A 230 -1.79 -5.10 10.44
N ALA A 231 -2.61 -5.10 9.39
CA ALA A 231 -2.93 -3.89 8.65
C ALA A 231 -3.54 -2.81 9.55
N LYS A 232 -4.52 -3.17 10.40
CA LYS A 232 -5.12 -2.27 11.39
C LYS A 232 -4.10 -1.73 12.39
N THR A 233 -3.20 -2.57 12.92
CA THR A 233 -2.12 -2.14 13.82
C THR A 233 -1.17 -1.13 13.16
N TYR A 234 -0.65 -1.43 11.97
CA TYR A 234 0.27 -0.50 11.29
C TYR A 234 -0.41 0.81 10.84
N TYR A 235 -1.69 0.76 10.44
CA TYR A 235 -2.44 1.99 10.16
C TYR A 235 -2.74 2.80 11.43
N GLN A 236 -2.93 2.15 12.58
CA GLN A 236 -3.11 2.82 13.88
C GLN A 236 -1.83 3.61 14.24
N LEU A 237 -0.67 2.95 14.24
CA LEU A 237 0.63 3.58 14.51
C LEU A 237 0.86 4.81 13.60
N ALA A 238 0.69 4.63 12.28
CA ALA A 238 0.91 5.72 11.33
C ALA A 238 -0.11 6.86 11.50
N ALA A 239 -1.37 6.55 11.81
CA ALA A 239 -2.42 7.55 12.03
C ALA A 239 -2.19 8.36 13.31
N GLU A 240 -1.71 7.74 14.38
CA GLU A 240 -1.33 8.43 15.64
C GLU A 240 -0.16 9.40 15.42
N GLN A 241 0.81 9.02 14.58
CA GLN A 241 1.90 9.91 14.15
C GLN A 241 1.44 11.04 13.19
N GLY A 242 0.19 11.04 12.71
CA GLY A 242 -0.34 12.09 11.84
C GLY A 242 -0.41 11.76 10.34
N ASN A 243 -0.18 10.50 9.92
CA ASN A 243 -0.32 10.08 8.53
C ASN A 243 -1.80 10.10 8.10
N ALA A 244 -2.16 11.03 7.22
CA ALA A 244 -3.54 11.26 6.81
C ALA A 244 -4.13 10.13 5.95
N SER A 245 -3.27 9.40 5.23
CA SER A 245 -3.70 8.23 4.43
C SER A 245 -3.98 7.02 5.33
N ALA A 246 -3.15 6.82 6.37
CA ALA A 246 -3.38 5.81 7.39
C ALA A 246 -4.68 6.08 8.17
N MET A 247 -4.94 7.33 8.58
CA MET A 247 -6.21 7.73 9.20
C MET A 247 -7.43 7.33 8.35
N HIS A 248 -7.38 7.56 7.02
CA HIS A 248 -8.46 7.15 6.13
C HIS A 248 -8.63 5.63 6.07
N ASN A 249 -7.54 4.87 5.86
CA ASN A 249 -7.62 3.41 5.72
C ASN A 249 -8.05 2.74 7.04
N LEU A 250 -7.57 3.25 8.17
CA LEU A 250 -7.97 2.84 9.52
C LEU A 250 -9.48 3.04 9.74
N ALA A 251 -10.01 4.22 9.37
CA ALA A 251 -11.45 4.50 9.44
C ALA A 251 -12.28 3.53 8.58
N VAL A 252 -11.78 3.17 7.39
CA VAL A 252 -12.41 2.16 6.52
C VAL A 252 -12.41 0.78 7.20
N LEU A 253 -11.31 0.33 7.83
CA LEU A 253 -11.27 -0.95 8.52
C LEU A 253 -12.25 -1.03 9.71
N PHE A 254 -12.39 0.06 10.48
CA PHE A 254 -13.38 0.16 11.56
C PHE A 254 -14.83 0.13 11.03
N ALA A 255 -15.12 0.82 9.92
CA ALA A 255 -16.44 0.84 9.29
C ALA A 255 -16.83 -0.49 8.62
N MET A 256 -15.87 -1.30 8.19
CA MET A 256 -16.10 -2.56 7.46
C MET A 256 -16.22 -3.81 8.35
N ALA A 257 -16.16 -3.68 9.68
CA ALA A 257 -16.08 -4.81 10.60
C ALA A 257 -14.95 -5.79 10.23
N ALA A 258 -13.76 -5.26 9.95
CA ALA A 258 -12.68 -6.04 9.35
C ALA A 258 -12.13 -7.16 10.28
N ASP A 259 -12.44 -7.10 11.58
CA ASP A 259 -12.20 -8.11 12.62
C ASP A 259 -13.47 -8.78 13.15
N GLY A 260 -14.64 -8.50 12.56
CA GLY A 260 -15.94 -9.09 12.87
C GLY A 260 -16.93 -8.21 13.63
N VAL A 261 -16.54 -7.00 14.04
CA VAL A 261 -17.43 -6.02 14.72
C VAL A 261 -17.25 -4.63 14.09
N THR A 262 -18.35 -3.96 13.74
CA THR A 262 -18.29 -2.56 13.29
C THR A 262 -18.02 -1.64 14.49
N ASP A 263 -17.04 -0.76 14.36
CA ASP A 263 -16.81 0.34 15.30
C ASP A 263 -17.01 1.66 14.56
N ASN A 264 -18.27 2.08 14.50
CA ASN A 264 -18.64 3.28 13.77
C ASN A 264 -18.12 4.56 14.45
N GLU A 265 -17.92 4.56 15.78
CA GLU A 265 -17.42 5.73 16.52
C GLU A 265 -15.95 5.97 16.19
N SER A 266 -15.11 4.93 16.24
CA SER A 266 -13.72 5.00 15.76
C SER A 266 -13.64 5.34 14.26
N ALA A 267 -14.53 4.80 13.44
CA ALA A 267 -14.60 5.16 12.02
C ALA A 267 -14.90 6.65 11.80
N ALA A 268 -15.91 7.20 12.49
CA ALA A 268 -16.28 8.61 12.40
C ALA A 268 -15.13 9.51 12.89
N HIS A 269 -14.49 9.16 14.01
CA HIS A 269 -13.32 9.85 14.54
C HIS A 269 -12.16 9.92 13.53
N TRP A 270 -11.77 8.78 12.95
CA TRP A 270 -10.63 8.73 12.03
C TRP A 270 -10.94 9.32 10.65
N PHE A 271 -12.19 9.21 10.16
CA PHE A 271 -12.63 9.97 8.99
C PHE A 271 -12.61 11.48 9.28
N GLN A 272 -13.01 11.94 10.46
CA GLN A 272 -12.89 13.37 10.85
C GLN A 272 -11.44 13.85 10.85
N ALA A 273 -10.53 13.09 11.47
CA ALA A 273 -9.10 13.43 11.54
C ALA A 273 -8.43 13.55 10.15
N ALA A 274 -8.83 12.70 9.19
CA ALA A 274 -8.37 12.75 7.81
C ALA A 274 -9.08 13.84 6.97
N ALA A 275 -10.40 14.01 7.15
CA ALA A 275 -11.21 15.01 6.44
C ALA A 275 -10.76 16.44 6.76
N ASP A 276 -10.42 16.69 8.02
CA ASP A 276 -9.84 17.95 8.50
C ASP A 276 -8.51 18.28 7.81
N ARG A 277 -7.74 17.27 7.40
CA ARG A 277 -6.46 17.43 6.66
C ARG A 277 -6.63 17.44 5.15
N GLY A 278 -7.87 17.54 4.66
CA GLY A 278 -8.17 17.64 3.22
C GLY A 278 -8.24 16.30 2.47
N VAL A 279 -8.28 15.16 3.17
CA VAL A 279 -8.45 13.85 2.51
C VAL A 279 -9.89 13.75 1.96
N LYS A 280 -10.04 14.03 0.65
CA LYS A 280 -11.34 14.19 -0.03
C LYS A 280 -12.28 12.99 0.15
N ASP A 281 -11.76 11.78 0.14
CA ASP A 281 -12.60 10.58 0.33
C ASP A 281 -13.06 10.41 1.78
N SER A 282 -12.25 10.85 2.76
CA SER A 282 -12.71 10.98 4.15
C SER A 282 -13.76 12.06 4.31
N GLN A 283 -13.63 13.21 3.64
CA GLN A 283 -14.66 14.25 3.62
C GLN A 283 -15.98 13.69 3.05
N PHE A 284 -15.94 12.98 1.92
CA PHE A 284 -17.14 12.36 1.33
C PHE A 284 -17.79 11.34 2.28
N ASN A 285 -16.98 10.44 2.87
CA ASN A 285 -17.48 9.42 3.79
C ASN A 285 -18.07 10.04 5.06
N LEU A 286 -17.40 11.02 5.64
CA LEU A 286 -17.88 11.79 6.79
C LEU A 286 -19.17 12.56 6.47
N GLY A 287 -19.32 13.06 5.24
CA GLY A 287 -20.58 13.61 4.74
C GLY A 287 -21.75 12.61 4.83
N ILE A 288 -21.50 11.33 4.52
CA ILE A 288 -22.49 10.24 4.68
C ILE A 288 -22.74 9.95 6.17
N LEU A 289 -21.69 9.78 6.98
CA LEU A 289 -21.82 9.46 8.41
C LEU A 289 -22.58 10.56 9.17
N ALA A 290 -22.29 11.83 8.89
CA ALA A 290 -22.99 12.98 9.45
C ALA A 290 -24.46 13.06 8.97
N ALA A 291 -24.73 12.76 7.69
CA ALA A 291 -26.11 12.71 7.17
C ALA A 291 -26.99 11.68 7.90
N LYS A 292 -26.37 10.59 8.37
CA LYS A 292 -27.06 9.40 8.89
C LYS A 292 -26.99 9.25 10.41
N GLY A 293 -26.03 9.91 11.06
CA GLY A 293 -25.74 9.73 12.48
C GLY A 293 -25.09 8.37 12.78
N VAL A 294 -24.16 7.94 11.94
CA VAL A 294 -23.47 6.65 12.08
C VAL A 294 -22.15 6.89 12.81
N GLY A 295 -22.03 6.41 14.05
CA GLY A 295 -20.86 6.64 14.89
C GLY A 295 -20.69 8.08 15.38
N MET A 296 -21.67 8.94 15.09
CA MET A 296 -21.68 10.35 15.48
C MET A 296 -23.13 10.84 15.54
N LYS A 297 -23.38 11.99 16.16
CA LYS A 297 -24.70 12.62 16.13
C LYS A 297 -25.03 13.06 14.69
N GLN A 298 -26.26 12.80 14.24
CA GLN A 298 -26.74 13.25 12.93
C GLN A 298 -26.64 14.78 12.81
N ASN A 299 -26.01 15.26 11.74
CA ASN A 299 -25.77 16.68 11.47
C ASN A 299 -25.79 16.96 9.95
N LEU A 300 -26.92 17.50 9.47
CA LEU A 300 -27.10 17.81 8.05
C LEU A 300 -26.29 19.05 7.59
N GLU A 301 -26.06 20.03 8.48
CA GLU A 301 -25.25 21.22 8.16
C GLU A 301 -23.78 20.81 7.94
N GLU A 302 -23.29 19.86 8.74
CA GLU A 302 -21.96 19.25 8.56
C GLU A 302 -21.88 18.33 7.34
N SER A 303 -22.91 17.53 7.09
CA SER A 303 -22.99 16.72 5.87
C SER A 303 -22.89 17.58 4.60
N TYR A 304 -23.66 18.67 4.55
CA TYR A 304 -23.60 19.64 3.45
C TYR A 304 -22.19 20.23 3.31
N LYS A 305 -21.58 20.70 4.41
CA LYS A 305 -20.22 21.25 4.43
C LYS A 305 -19.22 20.31 3.76
N TRP A 306 -19.20 19.03 4.16
CA TRP A 306 -18.24 18.08 3.61
C TRP A 306 -18.51 17.72 2.14
N PHE A 307 -19.76 17.51 1.75
CA PHE A 307 -20.09 17.29 0.33
C PHE A 307 -19.80 18.52 -0.53
N ALA A 308 -20.03 19.74 -0.02
CA ALA A 308 -19.72 20.98 -0.73
C ALA A 308 -18.22 21.15 -1.00
N LEU A 309 -17.37 20.84 -0.01
CA LEU A 309 -15.91 20.86 -0.18
C LEU A 309 -15.44 19.88 -1.25
N VAL A 310 -15.95 18.65 -1.27
CA VAL A 310 -15.59 17.65 -2.29
C VAL A 310 -16.14 18.03 -3.67
N ALA A 311 -17.39 18.52 -3.74
CA ALA A 311 -18.02 19.01 -4.97
C ALA A 311 -17.27 20.20 -5.60
N LYS A 312 -16.69 21.09 -4.79
CA LYS A 312 -15.83 22.20 -5.24
C LYS A 312 -14.59 21.73 -6.00
N THR A 313 -14.21 20.45 -5.87
CA THR A 313 -13.13 19.81 -6.64
C THR A 313 -13.59 19.11 -7.93
N GLY A 314 -14.87 19.25 -8.31
CA GLY A 314 -15.44 18.70 -9.54
C GLY A 314 -16.11 17.32 -9.41
N ASP A 315 -16.20 16.78 -8.19
CA ASP A 315 -16.87 15.49 -7.93
C ASP A 315 -18.40 15.62 -8.05
N LYS A 316 -18.97 14.93 -9.04
CA LYS A 316 -20.41 15.00 -9.36
C LYS A 316 -21.28 14.27 -8.34
N ASP A 317 -20.80 13.17 -7.75
CA ASP A 317 -21.55 12.44 -6.73
C ASP A 317 -21.68 13.31 -5.47
N ALA A 318 -20.60 14.01 -5.10
CA ALA A 318 -20.58 14.95 -4.00
C ALA A 318 -21.49 16.15 -4.27
N ALA A 319 -21.54 16.66 -5.51
CA ALA A 319 -22.44 17.73 -5.89
C ALA A 319 -23.92 17.32 -5.73
N SER A 320 -24.30 16.15 -6.27
CA SER A 320 -25.66 15.62 -6.11
C SER A 320 -26.02 15.43 -4.63
N LYS A 321 -25.11 14.87 -3.82
CA LYS A 321 -25.34 14.67 -2.38
C LYS A 321 -25.43 15.97 -1.59
N ARG A 322 -24.60 16.97 -1.91
CA ARG A 322 -24.72 18.32 -1.37
C ARG A 322 -26.11 18.88 -1.63
N ASP A 323 -26.63 18.72 -2.85
CA ASP A 323 -27.91 19.29 -3.27
C ASP A 323 -29.11 18.51 -2.69
N GLU A 324 -29.02 17.18 -2.58
CA GLU A 324 -29.95 16.35 -1.79
C GLU A 324 -30.07 16.84 -0.34
N ILE A 325 -28.93 17.10 0.32
CA ILE A 325 -28.91 17.61 1.70
C ILE A 325 -29.40 19.06 1.76
N ALA A 326 -29.10 19.89 0.77
CA ALA A 326 -29.58 21.28 0.69
C ALA A 326 -31.10 21.36 0.71
N ASN A 327 -31.77 20.48 -0.05
CA ASN A 327 -33.23 20.39 -0.12
C ASN A 327 -33.87 19.90 1.20
N ALA A 328 -33.10 19.27 2.09
CA ALA A 328 -33.54 18.82 3.41
C ALA A 328 -33.25 19.82 4.54
N LEU A 329 -32.52 20.90 4.28
CA LEU A 329 -32.19 21.94 5.26
C LEU A 329 -33.20 23.09 5.21
N ARG A 330 -33.52 23.66 6.39
CA ARG A 330 -34.20 24.97 6.44
C ARG A 330 -33.25 26.08 5.91
N PRO A 331 -33.76 27.19 5.35
CA PRO A 331 -32.93 28.23 4.75
C PRO A 331 -31.80 28.73 5.66
N GLU A 332 -32.10 29.01 6.93
CA GLU A 332 -31.13 29.48 7.92
C GLU A 332 -30.07 28.43 8.30
N GLN A 333 -30.34 27.14 8.08
CA GLN A 333 -29.37 26.06 8.26
C GLN A 333 -28.49 25.91 7.02
N LEU A 334 -29.08 26.03 5.83
CA LEU A 334 -28.35 25.99 4.56
C LEU A 334 -27.35 27.14 4.45
N GLU A 335 -27.72 28.36 4.86
CA GLU A 335 -26.79 29.51 4.88
C GLU A 335 -25.62 29.31 5.85
N ARG A 336 -25.86 28.75 7.05
CA ARG A 336 -24.77 28.39 7.97
C ARG A 336 -23.88 27.29 7.39
N ALA A 337 -24.46 26.29 6.74
CA ALA A 337 -23.70 25.19 6.13
C ALA A 337 -22.84 25.66 4.94
N ARG A 338 -23.35 26.60 4.12
CA ARG A 338 -22.61 27.31 3.07
C ARG A 338 -21.47 28.13 3.64
N ALA A 339 -21.73 28.96 4.65
CA ALA A 339 -20.70 29.74 5.32
C ALA A 339 -19.61 28.85 5.95
N ALA A 340 -20.00 27.74 6.57
CA ALA A 340 -19.06 26.77 7.13
C ALA A 340 -18.19 26.08 6.07
N ALA A 341 -18.72 25.86 4.85
CA ALA A 341 -17.96 25.31 3.73
C ALA A 341 -16.97 26.33 3.13
N GLU A 342 -17.39 27.58 2.94
CA GLU A 342 -16.53 28.63 2.37
C GLU A 342 -15.45 29.12 3.35
N LEU A 343 -15.71 29.11 4.66
CA LEU A 343 -14.73 29.46 5.69
C LEU A 343 -13.79 28.31 6.08
N TRP A 344 -14.07 27.08 5.65
CA TRP A 344 -13.27 25.92 6.01
C TRP A 344 -11.86 25.98 5.37
N LYS A 345 -10.86 25.61 6.17
CA LYS A 345 -9.46 25.46 5.75
C LYS A 345 -8.93 24.14 6.30
N ALA A 346 -8.13 23.45 5.49
CA ALA A 346 -7.47 22.22 5.92
C ALA A 346 -6.52 22.50 7.10
N LYS A 347 -6.50 21.61 8.08
CA LYS A 347 -5.42 21.52 9.07
C LYS A 347 -4.12 21.15 8.33
N PRO A 348 -2.96 21.69 8.74
CA PRO A 348 -1.67 21.31 8.17
C PRO A 348 -1.43 19.79 8.20
N ILE A 349 -0.80 19.28 7.15
CA ILE A 349 -0.30 17.90 7.10
C ILE A 349 1.11 17.89 7.68
N ASP A 350 1.36 16.98 8.63
CA ASP A 350 2.71 16.71 9.12
C ASP A 350 3.52 16.04 7.99
N GLN A 351 4.54 16.74 7.48
CA GLN A 351 5.34 16.23 6.37
C GLN A 351 6.19 15.01 6.75
N ALA A 352 6.66 14.92 8.00
CA ALA A 352 7.49 13.80 8.47
C ALA A 352 6.69 12.50 8.56
N ALA A 353 5.41 12.59 8.94
CA ALA A 353 4.52 11.42 9.00
C ALA A 353 3.94 11.02 7.63
N ASN A 354 3.92 11.92 6.64
CA ASN A 354 3.22 11.72 5.37
C ASN A 354 4.14 11.58 4.14
N SER A 355 5.42 11.95 4.24
CA SER A 355 6.39 11.81 3.15
C SER A 355 7.76 11.41 3.69
N VAL A 356 8.61 10.87 2.80
CA VAL A 356 10.01 10.60 3.09
C VAL A 356 10.83 11.49 2.17
N ASP A 357 11.60 12.40 2.75
CA ASP A 357 12.61 13.16 2.03
C ASP A 357 13.79 12.22 1.69
N ILE A 358 14.14 12.15 0.40
CA ILE A 358 15.14 11.22 -0.16
C ILE A 358 16.37 12.03 -0.58
N PRO A 359 17.49 11.95 0.18
CA PRO A 359 18.73 12.61 -0.18
C PRO A 359 19.17 12.34 -1.62
N GLU A 360 19.66 13.36 -2.30
CA GLU A 360 20.15 13.27 -3.68
C GLU A 360 21.24 12.20 -3.85
N SER A 361 22.03 11.94 -2.81
CA SER A 361 23.06 10.89 -2.77
C SER A 361 22.51 9.45 -2.77
N TRP A 362 21.20 9.26 -2.55
CA TRP A 362 20.50 7.97 -2.62
C TRP A 362 19.80 7.76 -3.97
N GLN A 363 19.74 8.79 -4.81
CA GLN A 363 19.10 8.74 -6.13
C GLN A 363 20.06 8.15 -7.18
N GLU A 364 19.49 7.51 -8.21
CA GLU A 364 20.27 7.02 -9.35
C GLU A 364 20.42 8.09 -10.43
N GLY A 365 21.53 8.06 -11.16
CA GLY A 365 21.78 9.00 -12.26
C GLY A 365 22.39 10.34 -11.83
N THR A 366 22.37 10.69 -10.53
CA THR A 366 23.25 11.74 -10.00
C THR A 366 24.69 11.30 -10.25
N PRO A 367 25.51 12.06 -11.01
CA PRO A 367 26.92 11.74 -11.10
C PRO A 367 27.50 11.80 -9.69
N GLN A 368 28.07 10.68 -9.23
CA GLN A 368 29.11 10.70 -8.22
C GLN A 368 30.31 11.43 -8.85
N THR A 369 30.21 12.75 -8.97
CA THR A 369 31.40 13.57 -9.19
C THR A 369 32.35 13.21 -8.07
N THR A 370 33.63 13.10 -8.40
CA THR A 370 34.69 12.65 -7.51
C THR A 370 34.96 13.62 -6.34
N ALA A 371 34.05 14.56 -6.08
CA ALA A 371 34.03 15.51 -4.96
C ALA A 371 33.99 14.85 -3.57
N SER A 372 33.56 13.59 -3.44
CA SER A 372 33.69 12.80 -2.20
C SER A 372 35.07 12.15 -2.02
N ILE A 373 35.90 12.10 -3.06
CA ILE A 373 37.30 11.66 -3.01
C ILE A 373 38.18 12.91 -3.01
N ASP A 374 38.51 13.43 -1.81
CA ASP A 374 39.44 14.55 -1.53
C ASP A 374 40.07 15.15 -2.79
N MET A 375 39.31 16.02 -3.46
CA MET A 375 39.65 16.49 -4.81
C MET A 375 40.99 17.23 -4.81
N LYS A 376 41.33 17.88 -3.70
CA LYS A 376 42.61 18.54 -3.49
C LYS A 376 43.77 17.53 -3.52
N LYS A 377 43.62 16.36 -2.89
CA LYS A 377 44.60 15.26 -2.95
C LYS A 377 44.65 14.60 -4.33
N ALA A 378 43.51 14.46 -5.02
CA ALA A 378 43.47 13.95 -6.39
C ALA A 378 44.21 14.87 -7.37
N VAL A 379 43.89 16.17 -7.38
CA VAL A 379 44.57 17.20 -8.19
C VAL A 379 46.05 17.28 -7.84
N LYS A 380 46.41 17.23 -6.55
CA LYS A 380 47.81 17.23 -6.11
C LYS A 380 48.60 16.05 -6.68
N ASN A 381 48.01 14.85 -6.70
CA ASN A 381 48.64 13.68 -7.33
C ASN A 381 48.77 13.83 -8.85
N ILE A 382 47.77 14.41 -9.51
CA ILE A 382 47.82 14.71 -10.96
C ILE A 382 48.94 15.71 -11.27
N GLN A 383 49.03 16.82 -10.53
CA GLN A 383 50.10 17.82 -10.63
C GLN A 383 51.50 17.17 -10.45
N LEU A 384 51.65 16.29 -9.45
CA LEU A 384 52.91 15.56 -9.21
C LEU A 384 53.27 14.63 -10.39
N ILE A 385 52.32 13.86 -10.92
CA ILE A 385 52.59 12.94 -12.04
C ILE A 385 52.91 13.73 -13.33
N LEU A 386 52.16 14.80 -13.62
CA LEU A 386 52.42 15.67 -14.77
C LEU A 386 53.81 16.30 -14.71
N ASN A 387 54.17 16.93 -13.58
CA ASN A 387 55.49 17.52 -13.37
C ASN A 387 56.61 16.46 -13.49
N LYS A 388 56.42 15.26 -12.91
CA LYS A 388 57.38 14.13 -13.02
C LYS A 388 57.58 13.67 -14.48
N ASN A 389 56.56 13.81 -15.32
CA ASN A 389 56.58 13.46 -16.74
C ASN A 389 56.95 14.65 -17.66
N GLY A 390 57.39 15.79 -17.11
CA GLY A 390 57.87 16.95 -17.89
C GLY A 390 56.80 17.96 -18.31
N TYR A 391 55.57 17.86 -17.78
CA TYR A 391 54.48 18.79 -18.06
C TYR A 391 54.35 19.81 -16.91
N GLU A 392 54.49 21.10 -17.22
CA GLU A 392 54.51 22.22 -16.26
C GLU A 392 53.14 22.51 -15.63
N ALA A 393 52.68 21.63 -14.73
CA ALA A 393 51.37 21.73 -14.07
C ALA A 393 51.33 22.77 -12.94
N GLY A 394 52.47 23.35 -12.56
CA GLY A 394 52.61 24.28 -11.44
C GLY A 394 52.88 23.61 -10.10
N GLY A 395 52.63 24.32 -9.00
CA GLY A 395 52.82 23.79 -7.65
C GLY A 395 51.82 22.66 -7.34
N ALA A 396 52.27 21.64 -6.61
CA ALA A 396 51.43 20.52 -6.18
C ALA A 396 50.55 20.89 -4.97
N ASP A 397 49.70 21.90 -5.15
CA ASP A 397 48.84 22.53 -4.14
C ASP A 397 47.43 21.91 -4.06
N GLY A 398 47.04 21.14 -5.07
CA GLY A 398 45.71 20.56 -5.21
C GLY A 398 44.65 21.51 -5.80
N VAL A 399 45.06 22.60 -6.45
CA VAL A 399 44.17 23.60 -7.05
C VAL A 399 44.22 23.52 -8.58
N MET A 400 43.06 23.44 -9.23
CA MET A 400 42.96 23.30 -10.69
C MET A 400 43.09 24.65 -11.41
N GLY A 401 44.30 25.22 -11.40
CA GLY A 401 44.64 26.47 -12.09
C GLY A 401 45.00 26.29 -13.56
N ASP A 402 45.14 27.40 -14.29
CA ASP A 402 45.35 27.40 -15.74
C ASP A 402 46.62 26.65 -16.18
N LYS A 403 47.70 26.70 -15.37
CA LYS A 403 48.92 25.91 -15.61
C LYS A 403 48.64 24.41 -15.57
N THR A 404 47.89 23.95 -14.57
CA THR A 404 47.50 22.53 -14.44
C THR A 404 46.61 22.11 -15.62
N LYS A 405 45.64 22.93 -16.03
CA LYS A 405 44.81 22.67 -17.22
C LYS A 405 45.63 22.61 -18.51
N THR A 406 46.61 23.50 -18.67
CA THR A 406 47.51 23.54 -19.83
C THR A 406 48.40 22.31 -19.90
N ALA A 407 48.95 21.88 -18.75
CA ALA A 407 49.70 20.64 -18.63
C ALA A 407 48.85 19.39 -18.94
N ILE A 408 47.58 19.38 -18.51
CA ILE A 408 46.61 18.32 -18.87
C ILE A 408 46.35 18.30 -20.38
N MET A 409 46.10 19.44 -21.02
CA MET A 409 45.90 19.52 -22.49
C MET A 409 47.12 19.02 -23.27
N ALA A 410 48.33 19.39 -22.83
CA ALA A 410 49.58 18.92 -23.44
C ALA A 410 49.73 17.40 -23.29
N PHE A 411 49.54 16.87 -22.08
CA PHE A 411 49.56 15.43 -21.83
C PHE A 411 48.52 14.67 -22.66
N GLN A 412 47.29 15.17 -22.73
CA GLN A 412 46.22 14.59 -23.56
C GLN A 412 46.62 14.56 -25.04
N THR A 413 47.17 15.66 -25.56
CA THR A 413 47.66 15.75 -26.95
C THR A 413 48.70 14.68 -27.26
N ASP A 414 49.74 14.57 -26.42
CA ASP A 414 50.83 13.60 -26.59
C ASP A 414 50.37 12.14 -26.49
N ASN A 415 49.29 11.88 -25.74
CA ASN A 415 48.68 10.56 -25.58
C ASN A 415 47.54 10.30 -26.59
N LYS A 416 47.39 11.14 -27.64
CA LYS A 416 46.36 11.04 -28.69
C LYS A 416 44.92 11.11 -28.16
N MET A 417 44.72 11.81 -27.05
CA MET A 417 43.42 12.10 -26.45
C MET A 417 42.92 13.48 -26.91
N LYS A 418 41.63 13.76 -26.71
CA LYS A 418 41.09 15.11 -26.91
C LYS A 418 41.69 16.07 -25.86
N PRO A 419 42.29 17.21 -26.24
CA PRO A 419 42.83 18.17 -25.28
C PRO A 419 41.69 19.00 -24.67
N THR A 420 41.08 18.47 -23.61
CA THR A 420 40.01 19.15 -22.86
C THR A 420 40.56 20.02 -21.73
N GLY A 421 41.71 19.65 -21.15
CA GLY A 421 42.23 20.28 -19.94
C GLY A 421 41.47 19.91 -18.66
N GLU A 422 40.53 18.98 -18.77
CA GLU A 422 39.65 18.51 -17.69
C GLU A 422 40.14 17.16 -17.15
N VAL A 423 39.79 16.86 -15.90
CA VAL A 423 40.12 15.58 -15.26
C VAL A 423 39.00 14.57 -15.54
N ASP A 424 39.21 13.73 -16.55
CA ASP A 424 38.33 12.61 -16.90
C ASP A 424 38.94 11.23 -16.56
N GLU A 425 38.12 10.18 -16.68
CA GLU A 425 38.53 8.79 -16.37
C GLU A 425 39.69 8.31 -17.27
N GLN A 426 39.72 8.73 -18.53
CA GLN A 426 40.75 8.32 -19.48
C GLN A 426 42.10 8.94 -19.11
N LEU A 427 42.11 10.20 -18.70
CA LEU A 427 43.29 10.92 -18.23
C LEU A 427 43.86 10.26 -16.98
N VAL A 428 43.00 9.99 -15.99
CA VAL A 428 43.42 9.34 -14.73
C VAL A 428 44.03 7.97 -15.02
N LYS A 429 43.44 7.17 -15.91
CA LYS A 429 43.97 5.86 -16.32
C LYS A 429 45.33 5.99 -17.01
N ALA A 430 45.50 6.96 -17.91
CA ALA A 430 46.75 7.21 -18.63
C ALA A 430 47.88 7.73 -17.70
N LEU A 431 47.55 8.59 -16.72
CA LEU A 431 48.50 9.09 -15.72
C LEU A 431 48.94 7.98 -14.75
N LEU A 432 48.01 7.11 -14.31
CA LEU A 432 48.33 5.97 -13.43
C LEU A 432 49.24 4.93 -14.11
N ALA A 433 49.18 4.79 -15.43
CA ALA A 433 50.10 3.96 -16.20
C ALA A 433 51.55 4.52 -16.28
N ARG A 434 51.78 5.75 -15.81
CA ARG A 434 53.07 6.47 -15.83
C ARG A 434 53.53 6.93 -14.43
N LYS A 435 53.06 6.23 -13.38
CA LYS A 435 53.21 6.64 -11.97
C LYS A 435 54.63 6.57 -11.41
#